data_AF-A0A260Z8X1-F1
#
_entry.id   AF-A0A260Z8X1-F1
#
_cell.length_a   1.000
_cell.length_b   1.000
_cell.length_c   1.000
_cell.angle_alpha   90.00
_cell.angle_beta   90.00
_cell.angle_gamma   90.00
#
_symmetry.space_group_name_H-M   'P 1'
#
loop_
_entity.id
_entity.type
_entity.pdbx_description
1 polymer ?
#
loop_
_entity_poly.entity_id
_entity_poly.type
_entity_poly.pdbx_seq_one_letter_code
_entity_poly.pdbx_strand_id
1 'polypeptide(L)'
;MNGGKIGYMNIFQLSSTVRQDIELTWKMVYNLFPATVNLEDSDKSALLRNFQLKLWQIEPILENIENAEKYAMMDAEEFENLIVHFYEGTFPKGQELSKTEILKIFQPIWIYYYTKMVLPVVYMDLERAELMGIIWLLFFENGYTNISPDCMEMCRNIKKVILRELKNFQNEKDFDDMRFIETIETLQLIERGEKKFMEEMMICEMHNVRIHDDFKAILKESKL
;
A
#
# COMPACT_ATOMS: atom_id res chain seq x y z
N MET A 1 -2.70 -18.77 8.30
CA MET A 1 -1.87 -17.55 8.19
C MET A 1 -2.77 -16.39 8.57
N ASN A 2 -2.55 -15.78 9.72
CA ASN A 2 -3.28 -14.57 10.12
C ASN A 2 -2.50 -13.40 9.52
N GLY A 3 -2.73 -13.12 8.24
CA GLY A 3 -2.32 -11.85 7.64
C GLY A 3 -2.89 -10.72 8.49
N GLY A 4 -2.06 -9.76 8.86
CA GLY A 4 -2.38 -8.73 9.83
C GLY A 4 -3.72 -8.08 9.50
N LYS A 5 -4.72 -8.31 10.34
CA LYS A 5 -6.00 -7.62 10.21
C LYS A 5 -5.76 -6.15 10.56
N ILE A 6 -5.67 -5.30 9.56
CA ILE A 6 -5.38 -3.85 9.66
C ILE A 6 -6.32 -3.16 10.67
N GLY A 7 -7.53 -3.68 10.86
CA GLY A 7 -8.49 -3.17 11.86
C GLY A 7 -8.19 -3.49 13.34
N TYR A 8 -7.11 -4.19 13.68
CA TYR A 8 -6.77 -4.55 15.07
C TYR A 8 -5.39 -4.09 15.53
N MET A 9 -4.55 -3.57 14.63
CA MET A 9 -3.20 -3.12 14.97
C MET A 9 -3.14 -1.60 15.04
N ASN A 10 -2.42 -1.08 16.03
CA ASN A 10 -2.02 0.32 16.01
C ASN A 10 -0.82 0.53 15.05
N ILE A 11 -0.53 1.78 14.71
CA ILE A 11 0.53 2.12 13.74
C ILE A 11 1.91 1.56 14.14
N PHE A 12 2.21 1.46 15.44
CA PHE A 12 3.47 0.87 15.89
C PHE A 12 3.52 -0.63 15.62
N GLN A 13 2.43 -1.35 15.89
CA GLN A 13 2.31 -2.78 15.61
C GLN A 13 2.38 -3.03 14.10
N LEU A 14 1.60 -2.29 13.30
CA LEU A 14 1.61 -2.42 11.85
C LEU A 14 3.00 -2.10 11.27
N SER A 15 3.65 -1.02 11.70
CA SER A 15 5.01 -0.70 11.25
C SER A 15 6.07 -1.73 11.65
N SER A 16 5.80 -2.57 12.65
CA SER A 16 6.71 -3.64 13.05
C SER A 16 6.58 -4.91 12.19
N THR A 17 5.55 -5.04 11.37
CA THR A 17 5.39 -6.20 10.44
C THR A 17 6.23 -6.06 9.17
N VAL A 18 6.80 -4.88 8.91
CA VAL A 18 7.41 -4.55 7.63
C VAL A 18 8.47 -5.55 7.13
N ARG A 19 9.27 -6.12 8.04
CA ARG A 19 10.26 -7.14 7.65
C ARG A 19 9.59 -8.41 7.13
N GLN A 20 8.52 -8.84 7.79
CA GLN A 20 7.74 -10.00 7.39
C GLN A 20 7.07 -9.74 6.04
N ASP A 21 6.54 -8.53 5.82
CA ASP A 21 5.91 -8.16 4.55
C ASP A 21 6.93 -8.23 3.40
N ILE A 22 8.11 -7.66 3.59
CA ILE A 22 9.23 -7.75 2.64
C ILE A 22 9.60 -9.21 2.31
N GLU A 23 9.73 -10.07 3.33
CA GLU A 23 10.06 -11.48 3.13
C GLU A 23 8.98 -12.22 2.33
N LEU A 24 7.70 -11.98 2.66
CA LEU A 24 6.56 -12.58 1.98
C LEU A 24 6.42 -12.10 0.54
N THR A 25 6.56 -10.79 0.30
CA THR A 25 6.58 -10.20 -1.05
C THR A 25 7.68 -10.84 -1.88
N TRP A 26 8.91 -10.93 -1.37
CA TRP A 26 10.00 -11.54 -2.12
C TRP A 26 9.74 -13.01 -2.44
N LYS A 27 9.19 -13.77 -1.49
CA LYS A 27 8.82 -15.17 -1.72
C LYS A 27 7.81 -15.30 -2.86
N MET A 28 6.84 -14.40 -2.96
CA MET A 28 5.89 -14.40 -4.08
C MET A 28 6.58 -14.03 -5.39
N VAL A 29 7.40 -12.98 -5.40
CA VAL A 29 8.14 -12.51 -6.58
C VAL A 29 9.02 -13.63 -7.15
N TYR A 30 9.80 -14.29 -6.30
CA TYR A 30 10.67 -15.39 -6.69
C TYR A 30 9.91 -16.54 -7.35
N ASN A 31 8.71 -16.86 -6.85
CA ASN A 31 7.89 -17.94 -7.38
C ASN A 31 7.19 -17.59 -8.70
N LEU A 32 6.77 -16.34 -8.86
CA LEU A 32 5.95 -15.90 -9.99
C LEU A 32 6.77 -15.34 -11.16
N PHE A 33 7.97 -14.81 -10.90
CA PHE A 33 8.77 -14.11 -11.89
C PHE A 33 10.19 -14.70 -11.98
N PRO A 34 10.39 -15.78 -12.75
CA PRO A 34 11.69 -16.46 -12.87
C PRO A 34 12.83 -15.56 -13.35
N ALA A 35 12.52 -14.46 -14.05
CA ALA A 35 13.51 -13.46 -14.46
C ALA A 35 14.25 -12.81 -13.28
N THR A 36 13.69 -12.86 -12.07
CA THR A 36 14.26 -12.25 -10.86
C THR A 36 15.30 -13.11 -10.14
N VAL A 37 15.53 -14.35 -10.59
CA VAL A 37 16.43 -15.31 -9.90
C VAL A 37 17.88 -14.81 -9.82
N ASN A 38 18.33 -14.06 -10.83
CA ASN A 38 19.71 -13.54 -10.92
C ASN A 38 19.81 -12.06 -10.51
N LEU A 39 18.79 -11.53 -9.85
CA LEU A 39 18.80 -10.13 -9.42
C LEU A 39 19.86 -9.93 -8.33
N GLU A 40 20.66 -8.86 -8.45
CA GLU A 40 21.60 -8.51 -7.39
C GLU A 40 20.86 -8.20 -6.08
N ASP A 41 21.49 -8.50 -4.94
CA ASP A 41 20.88 -8.25 -3.62
C ASP A 41 20.58 -6.77 -3.40
N SER A 42 21.38 -5.87 -3.98
CA SER A 42 21.17 -4.42 -4.00
C SER A 42 19.84 -4.05 -4.67
N ASP A 43 19.63 -4.51 -5.90
CA ASP A 43 18.43 -4.26 -6.70
C ASP A 43 17.19 -4.88 -6.08
N LYS A 44 17.30 -6.14 -5.62
CA LYS A 44 16.25 -6.83 -4.88
C LYS A 44 15.81 -5.99 -3.68
N SER A 45 16.77 -5.53 -2.89
CA SER A 45 16.48 -4.78 -1.67
C SER A 45 15.88 -3.41 -1.99
N ALA A 46 16.32 -2.76 -3.07
CA ALA A 46 15.76 -1.49 -3.54
C ALA A 46 14.30 -1.64 -4.01
N LEU A 47 13.99 -2.65 -4.84
CA LEU A 47 12.62 -2.93 -5.28
C LEU A 47 11.67 -3.17 -4.11
N LEU A 48 12.08 -4.03 -3.16
CA LEU A 48 11.26 -4.36 -1.99
C LEU A 48 10.99 -3.13 -1.11
N ARG A 49 12.02 -2.31 -0.85
CA ARG A 49 11.85 -1.10 -0.02
C ARG A 49 10.97 -0.05 -0.70
N ASN A 50 11.16 0.19 -2.00
CA ASN A 50 10.34 1.16 -2.74
C ASN A 50 8.87 0.70 -2.84
N PHE A 51 8.64 -0.60 -2.97
CA PHE A 51 7.28 -1.16 -3.03
C PHE A 51 6.53 -1.08 -1.69
N GLN A 52 7.23 -1.07 -0.55
CA GLN A 52 6.58 -1.19 0.76
C GLN A 52 5.56 -0.07 1.04
N LEU A 53 5.87 1.17 0.67
CA LEU A 53 4.94 2.29 0.90
C LEU A 53 3.69 2.15 0.02
N LYS A 54 3.84 1.63 -1.20
CA LYS A 54 2.73 1.32 -2.10
C LYS A 54 1.89 0.17 -1.57
N LEU A 55 2.53 -0.87 -1.02
CA LEU A 55 1.84 -1.99 -0.39
C LEU A 55 0.92 -1.49 0.74
N TRP A 56 1.40 -0.58 1.59
CA TRP A 56 0.58 0.05 2.63
C TRP A 56 -0.60 0.89 2.11
N GLN A 57 -0.59 1.29 0.83
CA GLN A 57 -1.75 1.93 0.19
C GLN A 57 -2.73 0.92 -0.40
N ILE A 58 -2.25 -0.26 -0.80
CA ILE A 58 -3.05 -1.32 -1.42
C ILE A 58 -3.77 -2.15 -0.36
N GLU A 59 -3.10 -2.44 0.75
CA GLU A 59 -3.64 -3.28 1.81
C GLU A 59 -5.01 -2.82 2.34
N PRO A 60 -5.26 -1.53 2.61
CA PRO A 60 -6.60 -1.07 3.00
C PRO A 60 -7.66 -1.25 1.92
N ILE A 61 -7.27 -1.19 0.63
CA ILE A 61 -8.18 -1.45 -0.49
C ILE A 61 -8.59 -2.93 -0.50
N LEU A 62 -7.61 -3.83 -0.37
CA LEU A 62 -7.86 -5.28 -0.33
C LEU A 62 -8.72 -5.65 0.88
N GLU A 63 -8.41 -5.12 2.06
CA GLU A 63 -9.18 -5.35 3.29
C GLU A 63 -10.63 -4.85 3.13
N ASN A 64 -10.84 -3.72 2.44
CA ASN A 64 -12.19 -3.20 2.19
C ASN A 64 -12.97 -4.09 1.23
N ILE A 65 -12.34 -4.58 0.15
CA ILE A 65 -12.95 -5.52 -0.81
C ILE A 65 -13.30 -6.85 -0.12
N GLU A 66 -12.38 -7.42 0.68
CA GLU A 66 -12.60 -8.70 1.36
C GLU A 66 -13.66 -8.61 2.47
N ASN A 67 -13.85 -7.43 3.07
CA ASN A 67 -14.78 -7.20 4.16
C ASN A 67 -15.85 -6.15 3.80
N ALA A 68 -16.31 -6.13 2.54
CA ALA A 68 -17.18 -5.07 2.01
C ALA A 68 -18.43 -4.81 2.87
N GLU A 69 -19.10 -5.87 3.36
CA GLU A 69 -20.29 -5.73 4.22
C GLU A 69 -19.96 -4.98 5.53
N LYS A 70 -18.85 -5.32 6.18
CA LYS A 70 -18.40 -4.66 7.41
C LYS A 70 -18.19 -3.17 7.19
N TYR A 71 -17.49 -2.80 6.11
CA TYR A 71 -17.20 -1.39 5.82
C TYR A 71 -18.40 -0.62 5.28
N ALA A 72 -19.34 -1.29 4.61
CA ALA A 72 -20.59 -0.68 4.17
C ALA A 72 -21.55 -0.38 5.34
N MET A 73 -21.52 -1.22 6.39
CA MET A 73 -22.37 -1.06 7.58
C MET A 73 -21.71 -0.25 8.70
N MET A 74 -20.43 0.12 8.55
CA MET A 74 -19.67 0.86 9.56
C MET A 74 -20.27 2.24 9.80
N ASP A 75 -20.65 2.51 11.05
CA ASP A 75 -21.15 3.83 11.43
C ASP A 75 -20.03 4.82 11.77
N ALA A 76 -20.41 6.07 12.04
CA ALA A 76 -19.46 7.13 12.34
C ALA A 76 -18.68 6.88 13.64
N GLU A 77 -19.31 6.30 14.67
CA GLU A 77 -18.67 6.00 15.95
C GLU A 77 -17.67 4.86 15.80
N GLU A 78 -18.02 3.81 15.06
CA GLU A 78 -17.13 2.70 14.72
C GLU A 78 -15.91 3.18 13.92
N PHE A 79 -16.13 4.10 12.97
CA PHE A 79 -15.03 4.70 12.20
C PHE A 79 -14.12 5.57 13.08
N GLU A 80 -14.68 6.38 13.98
CA GLU A 80 -13.89 7.15 14.95
C GLU A 80 -13.09 6.25 15.88
N ASN A 81 -13.68 5.15 16.35
CA ASN A 81 -12.99 4.17 17.19
C ASN A 81 -11.85 3.47 16.44
N LEU A 82 -12.01 3.19 15.14
CA LEU A 82 -10.93 2.66 14.30
C LEU A 82 -9.73 3.62 14.25
N ILE A 83 -9.98 4.92 14.04
CA ILE A 83 -8.94 5.95 14.01
C ILE A 83 -8.25 6.05 15.37
N VAL A 84 -9.03 6.13 16.46
CA VAL A 84 -8.49 6.23 17.82
C VAL A 84 -7.61 5.02 18.14
N HIS A 85 -8.09 3.81 17.86
CA HIS A 85 -7.35 2.57 18.08
C HIS A 85 -6.02 2.54 17.33
N PHE A 86 -5.99 3.10 16.11
CA PHE A 86 -4.77 3.13 15.30
C PHE A 86 -3.63 3.94 15.93
N TYR A 87 -3.93 5.00 16.69
CA TYR A 87 -2.90 5.84 17.34
C TYR A 87 -2.78 5.58 18.85
N GLU A 88 -3.78 5.02 19.51
CA GLU A 88 -3.75 4.78 20.95
C GLU A 88 -2.58 3.85 21.36
N GLY A 89 -1.93 4.17 22.48
CA GLY A 89 -0.78 3.42 22.98
C GLY A 89 0.52 3.63 22.19
N THR A 90 0.52 4.47 21.15
CA THR A 90 1.71 4.69 20.31
C THR A 90 2.53 5.90 20.77
N PHE A 91 2.03 6.72 21.68
CA PHE A 91 2.76 7.90 22.18
C PHE A 91 3.76 7.53 23.30
N PRO A 92 4.85 8.30 23.47
CA PRO A 92 5.69 8.24 24.66
C PRO A 92 4.90 8.60 25.92
N LYS A 93 5.34 8.05 27.06
CA LYS A 93 4.72 8.33 28.36
C LYS A 93 4.74 9.83 28.68
N GLY A 94 3.58 10.40 28.97
CA GLY A 94 3.39 11.84 29.27
C GLY A 94 3.22 12.72 28.03
N GLN A 95 3.14 12.15 26.84
CA GLN A 95 2.90 12.85 25.57
C GLN A 95 1.68 12.27 24.82
N GLU A 96 0.87 11.47 25.51
CA GLU A 96 -0.34 10.88 24.97
C GLU A 96 -1.36 11.96 24.61
N LEU A 97 -1.96 11.80 23.43
CA LEU A 97 -3.12 12.60 23.03
C LEU A 97 -4.40 11.97 23.55
N SER A 98 -5.35 12.80 23.96
CA SER A 98 -6.71 12.35 24.23
C SER A 98 -7.42 11.89 22.95
N LYS A 99 -8.49 11.08 23.08
CA LYS A 99 -9.30 10.63 21.94
C LYS A 99 -9.77 11.80 21.07
N THR A 100 -10.23 12.88 21.70
CA THR A 100 -10.69 14.09 21.00
C THR A 100 -9.56 14.77 20.22
N GLU A 101 -8.35 14.80 20.77
CA GLU A 101 -7.18 15.36 20.07
C GLU A 101 -6.76 14.47 18.89
N ILE A 102 -6.74 13.14 19.07
CA ILE A 102 -6.46 12.18 17.99
C ILE A 102 -7.44 12.40 16.83
N LEU A 103 -8.75 12.43 17.11
CA LEU A 103 -9.76 12.64 16.08
C LEU A 103 -9.58 13.99 15.39
N LYS A 104 -9.38 15.07 16.15
CA LYS A 104 -9.17 16.42 15.59
C LYS A 104 -7.99 16.48 14.62
N ILE A 105 -6.90 15.75 14.89
CA ILE A 105 -5.68 15.78 14.09
C ILE A 105 -5.78 14.81 12.91
N PHE A 106 -6.18 13.56 13.15
CA PHE A 106 -6.02 12.47 12.19
C PHE A 106 -7.30 12.12 11.42
N GLN A 107 -8.49 12.34 11.99
CA GLN A 107 -9.75 12.01 11.30
C GLN A 107 -9.88 12.67 9.91
N PRO A 108 -9.51 13.95 9.71
CA PRO A 108 -9.57 14.55 8.37
C PRO A 108 -8.70 13.83 7.33
N ILE A 109 -7.53 13.31 7.76
CA ILE A 109 -6.60 12.57 6.90
C ILE A 109 -7.22 11.24 6.52
N TRP A 110 -7.78 10.52 7.49
CA TRP A 110 -8.46 9.24 7.29
C TRP A 110 -9.68 9.36 6.39
N ILE A 111 -10.52 10.38 6.59
CA ILE A 111 -11.68 10.66 5.73
C ILE A 111 -11.21 10.95 4.30
N TYR A 112 -10.18 11.79 4.14
CA TYR A 112 -9.64 12.10 2.83
C TYR A 112 -9.11 10.83 2.15
N TYR A 113 -8.27 10.07 2.83
CA TYR A 113 -7.70 8.83 2.31
C TYR A 113 -8.81 7.86 1.92
N TYR A 114 -9.75 7.57 2.81
CA TYR A 114 -10.83 6.63 2.52
C TYR A 114 -11.68 7.06 1.31
N THR A 115 -12.10 8.33 1.27
CA THR A 115 -13.03 8.82 0.24
C THR A 115 -12.37 9.13 -1.10
N LYS A 116 -11.07 9.45 -1.12
CA LYS A 116 -10.33 9.86 -2.33
C LYS A 116 -9.40 8.80 -2.88
N MET A 117 -9.10 7.76 -2.09
CA MET A 117 -8.18 6.70 -2.47
C MET A 117 -8.85 5.32 -2.43
N VAL A 118 -9.38 4.92 -1.27
CA VAL A 118 -9.88 3.55 -1.07
C VAL A 118 -11.17 3.34 -1.85
N LEU A 119 -12.21 4.13 -1.58
CA LEU A 119 -13.52 3.96 -2.20
C LEU A 119 -13.50 4.03 -3.74
N PRO A 120 -12.76 4.95 -4.39
CA PRO A 120 -12.67 4.98 -5.85
C PRO A 120 -12.21 3.65 -6.45
N VAL A 121 -11.20 3.00 -5.86
CA VAL A 121 -10.69 1.70 -6.38
C VAL A 121 -11.66 0.56 -6.03
N VAL A 122 -12.27 0.58 -4.84
CA VAL A 122 -13.29 -0.40 -4.46
C VAL A 122 -14.49 -0.36 -5.42
N TYR A 123 -14.96 0.83 -5.78
CA TYR A 123 -16.09 1.02 -6.69
C TYR A 123 -15.82 0.64 -8.14
N MET A 124 -14.55 0.46 -8.52
CA MET A 124 -14.23 -0.10 -9.82
C MET A 124 -14.56 -1.59 -9.91
N ASP A 125 -14.81 -2.28 -8.79
CA ASP A 125 -15.14 -3.70 -8.77
C ASP A 125 -14.11 -4.53 -9.58
N LEU A 126 -12.83 -4.32 -9.27
CA LEU A 126 -11.71 -4.98 -9.94
C LEU A 126 -11.70 -6.47 -9.60
N GLU A 127 -11.60 -7.33 -10.61
CA GLU A 127 -11.39 -8.75 -10.39
C GLU A 127 -10.00 -9.01 -9.80
N ARG A 128 -9.84 -10.15 -9.11
CA ARG A 128 -8.56 -10.53 -8.47
C ARG A 128 -7.37 -10.50 -9.43
N ALA A 129 -7.57 -10.89 -10.69
CA ALA A 129 -6.53 -10.84 -11.70
C ALA A 129 -6.08 -9.40 -12.03
N GLU A 130 -7.03 -8.45 -12.05
CA GLU A 130 -6.74 -7.03 -12.27
C GLU A 130 -6.00 -6.43 -11.06
N LEU A 131 -6.45 -6.74 -9.84
CA LEU A 131 -5.77 -6.35 -8.60
C LEU A 131 -4.34 -6.89 -8.54
N MET A 132 -4.12 -8.16 -8.89
CA MET A 132 -2.78 -8.74 -8.99
C MET A 132 -1.93 -8.02 -10.05
N GLY A 133 -2.51 -7.70 -11.21
CA GLY A 133 -1.84 -6.90 -12.24
C GLY A 133 -1.35 -5.57 -11.70
N ILE A 134 -2.21 -4.84 -10.99
CA ILE A 134 -1.87 -3.55 -10.35
C ILE A 134 -0.72 -3.71 -9.35
N ILE A 135 -0.81 -4.69 -8.43
CA ILE A 135 0.23 -4.97 -7.43
C ILE A 135 1.58 -5.18 -8.10
N TRP A 136 1.65 -6.00 -9.15
CA TRP A 136 2.91 -6.30 -9.81
C TRP A 136 3.41 -5.17 -10.70
N LEU A 137 2.52 -4.36 -11.29
CA LEU A 137 2.91 -3.14 -12.00
C LEU A 137 3.55 -2.10 -11.08
N LEU A 138 3.10 -2.03 -9.83
CA LEU A 138 3.68 -1.17 -8.78
C LEU A 138 5.01 -1.72 -8.27
N PHE A 139 5.12 -3.04 -8.08
CA PHE A 139 6.38 -3.67 -7.65
C PHE A 139 7.49 -3.53 -8.69
N PHE A 140 7.21 -3.87 -9.95
CA PHE A 140 8.19 -3.80 -11.04
C PHE A 140 8.31 -2.39 -11.65
N GLU A 141 8.19 -1.35 -10.85
CA GLU A 141 8.37 0.01 -11.32
C GLU A 141 9.82 0.25 -11.74
N ASN A 142 10.01 0.79 -12.94
CA ASN A 142 11.31 0.96 -13.58
C ASN A 142 11.81 2.42 -13.53
N GLY A 143 11.16 3.26 -12.72
CA GLY A 143 11.47 4.68 -12.56
C GLY A 143 12.36 4.99 -11.35
N TYR A 144 12.70 3.98 -10.55
CA TYR A 144 13.53 4.17 -9.36
C TYR A 144 14.97 4.53 -9.72
N THR A 145 15.52 5.51 -9.02
CA THR A 145 16.90 6.00 -9.22
C THR A 145 17.94 5.13 -8.54
N ASN A 146 17.52 4.25 -7.64
CA ASN A 146 18.36 3.39 -6.81
C ASN A 146 18.39 1.91 -7.26
N ILE A 147 18.04 1.64 -8.53
CA ILE A 147 18.17 0.31 -9.16
C ILE A 147 19.11 0.39 -10.37
N SER A 148 19.76 -0.72 -10.69
CA SER A 148 20.70 -0.83 -11.80
C SER A 148 20.00 -0.72 -13.17
N PRO A 149 20.73 -0.37 -14.24
CA PRO A 149 20.20 -0.40 -15.61
C PRO A 149 19.63 -1.76 -16.04
N ASP A 150 20.27 -2.84 -15.61
CA ASP A 150 19.82 -4.20 -15.92
C ASP A 150 18.51 -4.52 -15.19
N CYS A 151 18.38 -4.11 -13.93
CA CYS A 151 17.13 -4.20 -13.18
C CYS A 151 16.02 -3.34 -13.81
N MET A 152 16.34 -2.11 -14.24
CA MET A 152 15.36 -1.24 -14.93
C MET A 152 14.82 -1.92 -16.20
N GLU A 153 15.69 -2.52 -17.01
CA GLU A 153 15.29 -3.20 -18.24
C GLU A 153 14.49 -4.48 -17.95
N MET A 154 14.88 -5.25 -16.94
CA MET A 154 14.11 -6.40 -16.46
C MET A 154 12.68 -5.97 -16.04
N CYS A 155 12.57 -4.96 -15.18
CA CYS A 155 11.29 -4.40 -14.74
C CYS A 155 10.43 -3.95 -15.93
N ARG A 156 11.00 -3.23 -16.90
CA ARG A 156 10.28 -2.82 -18.13
C ARG A 156 9.71 -4.00 -18.90
N ASN A 157 10.49 -5.07 -19.05
CA ASN A 157 10.07 -6.25 -19.80
C ASN A 157 8.98 -7.04 -19.06
N ILE A 158 9.09 -7.18 -17.74
CA ILE A 158 8.05 -7.77 -16.90
C ILE A 158 6.74 -6.95 -16.97
N LYS A 159 6.82 -5.62 -16.86
CA LYS A 159 5.63 -4.74 -17.01
C LYS A 159 4.92 -4.93 -18.34
N LYS A 160 5.66 -5.01 -19.46
CA LYS A 160 5.05 -5.27 -20.78
C LYS A 160 4.27 -6.58 -20.81
N VAL A 161 4.80 -7.63 -20.18
CA VAL A 161 4.11 -8.92 -20.06
C VAL A 161 2.85 -8.76 -19.21
N ILE A 162 2.94 -8.16 -18.03
CA ILE A 162 1.77 -7.96 -17.15
C ILE A 162 0.67 -7.17 -17.86
N LEU A 163 1.01 -6.06 -18.53
CA LEU A 163 0.04 -5.25 -19.27
C LEU A 163 -0.64 -6.03 -20.39
N ARG A 164 0.11 -6.87 -21.11
CA ARG A 164 -0.43 -7.71 -22.17
C ARG A 164 -1.37 -8.77 -21.60
N GLU A 165 -0.97 -9.49 -20.56
CA GLU A 165 -1.82 -10.52 -19.94
C GLU A 165 -3.08 -9.92 -19.30
N LEU A 166 -2.97 -8.74 -18.68
CA LEU A 166 -4.11 -8.00 -18.14
C LEU A 166 -5.10 -7.65 -19.26
N LYS A 167 -4.61 -7.10 -20.39
CA LYS A 167 -5.47 -6.76 -21.53
C LYS A 167 -6.14 -8.00 -22.13
N ASN A 168 -5.39 -9.10 -22.28
CA ASN A 168 -5.93 -10.36 -22.79
C ASN A 168 -7.05 -10.88 -21.87
N PHE A 169 -6.82 -10.88 -20.56
CA PHE A 169 -7.81 -11.28 -19.57
C PHE A 169 -9.10 -10.45 -19.67
N GLN A 170 -9.00 -9.13 -19.76
CA GLN A 170 -10.17 -8.25 -19.88
C GLN A 170 -10.92 -8.45 -21.21
N ASN A 171 -10.19 -8.69 -22.31
CA ASN A 171 -10.79 -9.02 -23.61
C ASN A 171 -11.53 -10.37 -23.58
N GLU A 172 -10.95 -11.39 -22.96
CA GLU A 172 -11.59 -12.72 -22.82
C GLU A 172 -12.87 -12.66 -21.98
N LYS A 173 -12.94 -11.71 -21.05
CA LYS A 173 -14.11 -11.42 -20.22
C LYS A 173 -15.14 -10.51 -20.88
N ASP A 174 -14.86 -10.01 -22.08
CA ASP A 174 -15.73 -9.07 -22.81
C ASP A 174 -16.06 -7.80 -22.00
N PHE A 175 -15.06 -7.30 -21.25
CA PHE A 175 -15.18 -6.02 -20.56
C PHE A 175 -15.12 -4.84 -21.55
N ASP A 176 -15.65 -3.70 -21.12
CA ASP A 176 -15.62 -2.47 -21.91
C ASP A 176 -14.18 -2.04 -22.25
N ASP A 177 -14.00 -1.43 -23.43
CA ASP A 177 -12.68 -1.00 -23.93
C ASP A 177 -11.97 -0.02 -22.97
N MET A 178 -12.72 0.77 -22.19
CA MET A 178 -12.16 1.70 -21.20
C MET A 178 -11.63 1.01 -19.95
N ARG A 179 -12.06 -0.23 -19.67
CA ARG A 179 -11.69 -0.97 -18.46
C ARG A 179 -10.18 -1.08 -18.27
N PHE A 180 -9.45 -1.30 -19.37
CA PHE A 180 -7.99 -1.36 -19.33
C PHE A 180 -7.41 -0.03 -18.87
N ILE A 181 -7.86 1.09 -19.44
CA ILE A 181 -7.36 2.43 -19.09
C ILE A 181 -7.67 2.74 -17.63
N GLU A 182 -8.92 2.55 -17.22
CA GLU A 182 -9.37 2.75 -15.84
C GLU A 182 -8.54 1.92 -14.84
N THR A 183 -8.26 0.66 -15.17
CA THR A 183 -7.41 -0.22 -14.34
C THR A 183 -6.00 0.35 -14.20
N ILE A 184 -5.41 0.89 -15.26
CA ILE A 184 -4.07 1.48 -15.21
C ILE A 184 -4.07 2.82 -14.46
N GLU A 185 -5.15 3.61 -14.52
CA GLU A 185 -5.29 4.86 -13.76
C GLU A 185 -5.25 4.65 -12.25
N THR A 186 -5.55 3.45 -11.76
CA THR A 186 -5.39 3.10 -10.34
C THR A 186 -3.96 3.25 -9.84
N LEU A 187 -2.96 3.08 -10.70
CA LEU A 187 -1.55 3.28 -10.34
C LEU A 187 -1.31 4.73 -9.90
N GLN A 188 -1.90 5.69 -10.63
CA GLN A 188 -1.80 7.12 -10.32
C GLN A 188 -2.62 7.50 -9.08
N LEU A 189 -3.73 6.80 -8.82
CA LEU A 189 -4.41 6.91 -7.53
C LEU A 189 -3.44 6.52 -6.43
N ILE A 190 -2.90 5.30 -6.45
CA ILE A 190 -2.00 4.75 -5.43
C ILE A 190 -0.79 5.66 -5.17
N GLU A 191 -0.16 6.19 -6.22
CA GLU A 191 0.94 7.18 -6.09
C GLU A 191 0.51 8.47 -5.35
N ARG A 192 -0.72 8.96 -5.57
CA ARG A 192 -1.24 10.10 -4.80
C ARG A 192 -1.47 9.73 -3.34
N GLY A 193 -1.94 8.51 -3.08
CA GLY A 193 -2.10 7.97 -1.73
C GLY A 193 -0.77 7.94 -0.99
N GLU A 194 0.27 7.41 -1.63
CA GLU A 194 1.62 7.38 -1.08
C GLU A 194 2.12 8.78 -0.69
N LYS A 195 1.93 9.79 -1.56
CA LYS A 195 2.30 11.18 -1.24
C LYS A 195 1.56 11.71 -0.02
N LYS A 196 0.26 11.41 0.11
CA LYS A 196 -0.55 11.82 1.25
C LYS A 196 -0.21 11.07 2.53
N PHE A 197 0.14 9.80 2.41
CA PHE A 197 0.66 9.01 3.51
C PHE A 197 1.98 9.60 4.04
N MET A 198 2.87 10.08 3.16
CA MET A 198 4.09 10.77 3.59
C MET A 198 3.80 12.06 4.37
N GLU A 199 2.76 12.81 4.00
CA GLU A 199 2.28 13.96 4.79
C GLU A 199 1.76 13.52 6.17
N GLU A 200 0.99 12.43 6.24
CA GLU A 200 0.53 11.85 7.51
C GLU A 200 1.69 11.43 8.41
N MET A 201 2.74 10.80 7.84
CA MET A 201 3.92 10.41 8.61
C MET A 201 4.66 11.61 9.20
N MET A 202 4.67 12.77 8.51
CA MET A 202 5.21 14.01 9.09
C MET A 202 4.35 14.51 10.25
N ILE A 203 3.03 14.44 10.15
CA ILE A 203 2.11 14.81 11.23
C ILE A 203 2.29 13.87 12.43
N CYS A 204 2.44 12.57 12.19
CA CYS A 204 2.78 11.58 13.21
C CYS A 204 4.07 11.97 13.96
N GLU A 205 5.12 12.35 13.23
CA GLU A 205 6.39 12.79 13.81
C GLU A 205 6.21 14.07 14.66
N MET A 206 5.47 15.08 14.18
CA MET A 206 5.19 16.31 14.91
C MET A 206 4.44 16.08 16.24
N HIS A 207 3.62 15.04 16.30
CA HIS A 207 2.84 14.66 17.47
C HIS A 207 3.45 13.50 18.27
N ASN A 208 4.73 13.17 18.03
CA ASN A 208 5.48 12.14 18.75
C ASN A 208 4.85 10.74 18.68
N VAL A 209 4.10 10.42 17.63
CA VAL A 209 3.58 9.07 17.38
C VAL A 209 4.78 8.13 17.16
N ARG A 210 4.88 7.05 17.95
CA ARG A 210 5.95 6.06 17.76
C ARG A 210 5.62 5.16 16.58
N ILE A 211 6.54 5.13 15.64
CA ILE A 211 6.60 4.21 14.51
C ILE A 211 7.81 3.30 14.71
N HIS A 212 7.72 2.04 14.31
CA HIS A 212 8.83 1.09 14.41
C HIS A 212 10.03 1.54 13.56
N ASP A 213 11.25 1.33 14.07
CA ASP A 213 12.45 1.91 13.47
C ASP A 213 12.79 1.36 12.08
N ASP A 214 12.42 0.10 11.81
CA ASP A 214 12.58 -0.49 10.48
C ASP A 214 11.74 0.24 9.43
N PHE A 215 10.49 0.59 9.78
CA PHE A 215 9.62 1.34 8.88
C PHE A 215 10.11 2.78 8.70
N LYS A 216 10.63 3.40 9.77
CA LYS A 216 11.27 4.72 9.67
C LYS A 216 12.47 4.72 8.72
N ALA A 217 13.23 3.62 8.64
CA ALA A 217 14.35 3.52 7.71
C ALA A 217 13.85 3.61 6.25
N ILE A 218 12.75 2.93 5.93
CA ILE A 218 12.10 2.99 4.60
C ILE A 218 11.58 4.41 4.30
N LEU A 219 10.91 5.04 5.26
CA LEU A 219 10.40 6.42 5.11
C LEU A 219 11.51 7.45 4.82
N LYS A 220 12.72 7.26 5.37
CA LYS A 220 13.85 8.17 5.14
C LYS A 220 14.42 8.04 3.74
N GLU A 221 14.47 6.83 3.19
CA GLU A 221 14.99 6.59 1.85
C GLU A 221 14.03 7.09 0.76
N SER A 222 12.72 6.98 0.96
CA SER A 222 11.70 7.50 0.02
C SER A 222 11.71 9.03 -0.14
N LYS A 223 12.33 9.77 0.79
CA LYS A 223 12.47 11.24 0.74
C LYS A 223 13.66 11.71 -0.12
N LEU A 224 14.53 10.79 -0.58
CA LEU A 224 15.73 11.05 -1.38
C LEU A 224 15.49 10.75 -2.86
#